data_AF-A0A165AFQ2-F1
#
_entry.id   AF-A0A165AFQ2-F1
#
_cell.length_a   1.000
_cell.length_b   1.000
_cell.length_c   1.000
_cell.angle_alpha   90.00
_cell.angle_beta   90.00
_cell.angle_gamma   90.00
#
_symmetry.space_group_name_H-M   'P 1'
#
loop_
_entity.id
_entity.type
_entity.pdbx_description
1 polymer ?
#
loop_
_entity_poly.entity_id
_entity_poly.type
_entity_poly.pdbx_seq_one_letter_code
_entity_poly.pdbx_strand_id
1 'polypeptide(L)'
;MALHHLYNLLLPLNILALFTLLTLLTFIPTSHSASCTQDQISRMDVMTGCDCVGSSSSAGCGPCPVSCGGILQIIPDGQLAACGHGCVESNSICSACNLFFGGLCTCIHRLENGLVTNCIASDPPSPNKGSPIWMLLNSHLLVTTTQLIPGILELDQAPDPDGGWRLAQENYDRAAGALAMNSVASRTEEQIHIHLCVPQKQTIRDILSGLDRADYTKLKYVPGLPNGWDMVCRVSPTQGSPINVASTIETFLSTAGGCNPYFAGAGVMTDSNDYTWACITTTATATEKVFCYP
;
A
#
# COMPACT_ATOMS: atom_id res chain seq x y z
N MET A 1 48.23 62.41 -26.86
CA MET A 1 47.53 62.95 -25.68
C MET A 1 46.04 62.59 -25.75
N ALA A 2 45.71 61.30 -25.89
CA ALA A 2 44.34 60.82 -26.10
C ALA A 2 44.26 59.30 -25.86
N LEU A 3 44.52 58.81 -24.64
CA LEU A 3 44.26 57.38 -24.31
C LEU A 3 44.12 57.10 -22.81
N HIS A 4 43.89 58.12 -21.97
CA HIS A 4 43.79 57.95 -20.51
C HIS A 4 42.42 58.33 -19.90
N HIS A 5 41.43 58.69 -20.72
CA HIS A 5 40.10 59.05 -20.22
C HIS A 5 38.99 58.00 -20.41
N LEU A 6 39.28 56.85 -21.04
CA LEU A 6 38.26 55.81 -21.26
C LEU A 6 38.20 54.71 -20.19
N TYR A 7 39.19 54.60 -19.29
CA TYR A 7 39.21 53.53 -18.26
C TYR A 7 38.39 53.82 -17.00
N ASN A 8 38.02 55.08 -16.74
CA ASN A 8 37.29 55.47 -15.52
C ASN A 8 35.75 55.49 -15.66
N LEU A 9 35.21 55.13 -16.83
CA LEU A 9 33.76 55.08 -17.07
C LEU A 9 33.19 53.65 -17.17
N LEU A 10 34.05 52.62 -17.21
CA LEU A 10 33.61 51.22 -17.37
C LEU A 10 33.61 50.40 -16.07
N LEU A 11 34.18 50.91 -14.97
CA LEU A 11 34.14 50.23 -13.67
C LEU A 11 32.79 50.29 -12.93
N PRO A 12 32.01 51.39 -12.92
CA PRO A 12 30.80 51.44 -12.11
C PRO A 12 29.61 50.69 -12.75
N LEU A 13 29.62 50.44 -14.06
CA LEU A 13 28.55 49.68 -14.73
C LEU A 13 28.58 48.18 -14.41
N ASN A 14 29.76 47.59 -14.16
CA ASN A 14 29.87 46.16 -13.84
C ASN A 14 29.45 45.82 -12.41
N ILE A 15 29.62 46.74 -11.45
CA ILE A 15 29.25 46.49 -10.05
C ILE A 15 27.73 46.60 -9.86
N LEU A 16 27.07 47.56 -10.53
CA LEU A 16 25.61 47.70 -10.46
C LEU A 16 24.88 46.50 -11.09
N ALA A 17 25.39 45.97 -12.21
CA ALA A 17 24.84 44.78 -12.87
C ALA A 17 25.06 43.50 -12.05
N LEU A 18 26.20 43.38 -11.34
CA LEU A 18 26.44 42.26 -10.44
C LEU A 18 25.53 42.31 -9.21
N PHE A 19 25.30 43.50 -8.64
CA PHE A 19 24.39 43.68 -7.50
C PHE A 19 22.93 43.43 -7.88
N THR A 20 22.46 43.88 -9.06
CA THR A 20 21.09 43.57 -9.51
C THR A 20 20.90 42.08 -9.78
N LEU A 21 21.89 41.39 -10.35
CA LEU A 21 21.84 39.94 -10.57
C LEU A 21 21.86 39.16 -9.24
N LEU A 22 22.66 39.60 -8.25
CA LEU A 22 22.69 38.98 -6.92
C LEU A 22 21.39 39.20 -6.13
N THR A 23 20.75 40.36 -6.27
CA THR A 23 19.44 40.61 -5.65
C THR A 23 18.29 39.87 -6.34
N LEU A 24 18.39 39.61 -7.66
CA LEU A 24 17.37 38.84 -8.37
C LEU A 24 17.39 37.36 -7.99
N LEU A 25 18.56 36.82 -7.61
CA LEU A 25 18.73 35.45 -7.10
C LEU A 25 18.20 35.26 -5.67
N THR A 26 18.03 36.33 -4.87
CA THR A 26 17.47 36.24 -3.51
C THR A 26 15.95 36.31 -3.46
N PHE A 27 15.28 36.61 -4.57
CA PHE A 27 13.81 36.66 -4.68
C PHE A 27 13.26 35.55 -5.57
N ILE A 28 13.88 34.37 -5.59
CA ILE A 28 13.16 33.18 -6.05
C ILE A 28 12.22 32.81 -4.89
N PRO A 29 10.90 33.05 -4.98
CA PRO A 29 9.99 32.53 -3.98
C PRO A 29 10.20 31.03 -3.94
N THR A 30 10.59 30.50 -2.77
CA THR A 30 10.47 29.08 -2.49
C THR A 30 8.98 28.79 -2.40
N SER A 31 8.34 28.66 -3.56
CA SER A 31 7.00 28.11 -3.66
C SER A 31 7.11 26.67 -3.18
N HIS A 32 6.84 26.44 -1.90
CA HIS A 32 6.49 25.09 -1.46
C HIS A 32 5.21 24.74 -2.21
N SER A 33 5.27 23.71 -3.05
CA SER A 33 4.05 23.20 -3.66
C SER A 33 3.17 22.66 -2.52
N ALA A 34 1.86 22.81 -2.66
CA ALA A 34 0.94 22.19 -1.71
C ALA A 34 1.11 20.67 -1.75
N SER A 35 0.86 19.98 -0.63
CA SER A 35 0.85 18.51 -0.65
C SER A 35 -0.24 17.98 -1.59
N CYS A 36 0.02 16.85 -2.27
CA CYS A 36 -0.97 16.25 -3.15
C CYS A 36 -2.23 15.85 -2.37
N THR A 37 -3.39 16.22 -2.92
CA THR A 37 -4.70 15.87 -2.35
C THR A 37 -5.04 14.41 -2.65
N GLN A 38 -6.05 13.90 -1.95
CA GLN A 38 -6.57 12.56 -2.20
C GLN A 38 -7.10 12.43 -3.63
N ASP A 39 -7.83 13.44 -4.11
CA ASP A 39 -8.41 13.43 -5.46
C ASP A 39 -7.31 13.42 -6.54
N GLN A 40 -6.25 14.20 -6.35
CA GLN A 40 -5.08 14.20 -7.25
C GLN A 40 -4.43 12.82 -7.33
N ILE A 41 -4.14 12.19 -6.19
CA ILE A 41 -3.56 10.84 -6.16
C ILE A 41 -4.51 9.82 -6.80
N SER A 42 -5.81 9.90 -6.48
CA SER A 42 -6.81 8.94 -6.97
C SER A 42 -7.00 8.99 -8.48
N ARG A 43 -6.90 10.20 -9.06
CA ARG A 43 -6.97 10.44 -10.51
C ARG A 43 -5.64 10.27 -11.22
N MET A 44 -4.57 9.95 -10.48
CA MET A 44 -3.19 9.96 -10.95
C MET A 44 -2.82 11.31 -11.59
N ASP A 45 -3.26 12.42 -11.01
CA ASP A 45 -2.94 13.78 -11.46
C ASP A 45 -1.96 14.43 -10.47
N VAL A 46 -0.74 13.88 -10.42
CA VAL A 46 0.31 14.29 -9.47
C VAL A 46 1.56 14.84 -10.15
N MET A 47 1.63 14.78 -11.49
CA MET A 47 2.82 15.16 -12.27
C MET A 47 3.29 16.61 -12.05
N THR A 48 2.36 17.56 -11.90
CA THR A 48 2.70 18.98 -11.72
C THR A 48 1.75 19.64 -10.72
N GLY A 49 2.28 20.38 -9.75
CA GLY A 49 1.49 21.27 -8.89
C GLY A 49 1.23 20.77 -7.47
N CYS A 50 1.77 19.62 -7.09
CA CYS A 50 1.77 19.19 -5.70
C CYS A 50 3.00 18.33 -5.36
N ASP A 51 3.34 18.30 -4.06
CA ASP A 51 4.41 17.45 -3.54
C ASP A 51 3.81 16.24 -2.79
N CYS A 52 4.33 15.05 -3.04
CA CYS A 52 3.97 13.87 -2.26
C CYS A 52 4.51 14.00 -0.83
N VAL A 53 3.75 13.51 0.16
CA VAL A 53 4.13 13.65 1.56
C VAL A 53 5.39 12.83 1.84
N GLY A 54 6.50 13.52 2.12
CA GLY A 54 7.80 12.90 2.39
C GLY A 54 8.00 12.41 3.83
N SER A 55 7.22 12.92 4.78
CA SER A 55 7.25 12.51 6.18
C SER A 55 5.89 12.67 6.83
N SER A 56 5.39 11.60 7.43
CA SER A 56 4.22 11.59 8.29
C SER A 56 4.61 11.78 9.76
N SER A 57 3.62 12.11 10.59
CA SER A 57 3.73 12.34 12.02
C SER A 57 2.59 11.62 12.75
N SER A 58 2.81 11.19 13.98
CA SER A 58 1.73 10.72 14.85
C SER A 58 1.11 11.87 15.66
N ALA A 59 1.64 13.09 15.56
CA ALA A 59 1.12 14.24 16.30
C ALA A 59 -0.27 14.63 15.77
N GLY A 60 -1.27 14.63 16.67
CA GLY A 60 -2.67 14.93 16.31
C GLY A 60 -3.45 13.74 15.75
N CYS A 61 -2.84 12.55 15.69
CA CYS A 61 -3.48 11.31 15.29
C CYS A 61 -3.79 10.47 16.54
N GLY A 62 -4.94 9.79 16.53
CA GLY A 62 -5.41 8.98 17.65
C GLY A 62 -6.05 7.67 17.19
N PRO A 63 -6.35 6.76 18.13
CA PRO A 63 -6.99 5.49 17.82
C PRO A 63 -8.40 5.70 17.27
N CYS A 64 -8.77 4.87 16.30
CA CYS A 64 -10.11 4.87 15.70
C CYS A 64 -10.86 3.56 16.00
N PRO A 65 -11.52 3.46 17.18
CA PRO A 65 -12.26 2.27 17.54
C PRO A 65 -13.43 2.01 16.58
N VAL A 66 -13.58 0.76 16.18
CA VAL A 66 -14.70 0.25 15.40
C VAL A 66 -15.58 -0.64 16.27
N SER A 67 -16.88 -0.39 16.29
CA SER A 67 -17.82 -1.21 17.05
C SER A 67 -18.17 -2.48 16.26
N CYS A 68 -18.02 -3.64 16.89
CA CYS A 68 -18.48 -4.91 16.36
C CYS A 68 -19.43 -5.56 17.38
N GLY A 69 -20.72 -5.65 17.06
CA GLY A 69 -21.70 -6.29 17.96
C GLY A 69 -22.00 -5.51 19.25
N GLY A 70 -21.89 -4.18 19.24
CA GLY A 70 -22.35 -3.29 20.32
C GLY A 70 -21.30 -3.04 21.41
N ILE A 71 -20.91 -4.06 22.18
CA ILE A 71 -20.04 -3.90 23.36
C ILE A 71 -18.56 -4.05 23.01
N LEU A 72 -18.22 -4.90 22.03
CA LEU A 72 -16.84 -5.11 21.63
C LEU A 72 -16.37 -3.98 20.71
N GLN A 73 -15.21 -3.42 21.04
CA GLN A 73 -14.51 -2.44 20.22
C GLN A 73 -13.21 -3.05 19.70
N ILE A 74 -13.03 -2.97 18.39
CA ILE A 74 -11.77 -3.26 17.73
C ILE A 74 -11.05 -1.94 17.57
N ILE A 75 -9.82 -1.86 18.06
CA ILE A 75 -8.97 -0.67 17.88
C ILE A 75 -7.87 -1.09 16.92
N PRO A 76 -7.92 -0.66 15.64
CA PRO A 76 -6.81 -0.82 14.72
C PRO A 76 -5.54 -0.17 15.28
N ASP A 77 -4.37 -0.71 14.91
CA ASP A 77 -3.08 -0.13 15.31
C ASP A 77 -2.83 1.21 14.59
N GLY A 78 -3.41 1.38 13.41
CA GLY A 78 -3.41 2.64 12.66
C GLY A 78 -4.09 3.78 13.42
N GLN A 79 -3.43 4.95 13.45
CA GLN A 79 -3.95 6.15 14.10
C GLN A 79 -4.30 7.22 13.06
N LEU A 80 -5.45 7.85 13.22
CA LEU A 80 -5.97 8.87 12.31
C LEU A 80 -6.36 10.15 13.08
N ALA A 81 -6.41 11.28 12.40
CA ALA A 81 -6.93 12.52 12.96
C ALA A 81 -8.48 12.55 12.89
N ALA A 82 -9.06 11.90 11.88
CA ALA A 82 -10.49 11.74 11.66
C ALA A 82 -10.83 10.28 11.35
N CYS A 83 -11.66 9.65 12.18
CA CYS A 83 -12.03 8.25 12.03
C CYS A 83 -13.12 8.02 10.96
N GLY A 84 -13.22 6.79 10.44
CA GLY A 84 -14.30 6.35 9.55
C GLY A 84 -14.13 6.73 8.07
N HIS A 85 -13.03 7.37 7.71
CA HIS A 85 -12.81 7.89 6.35
C HIS A 85 -11.56 7.30 5.65
N GLY A 86 -10.71 6.54 6.35
CA GLY A 86 -9.43 6.08 5.79
C GLY A 86 -8.51 7.27 5.46
N CYS A 87 -7.79 7.20 4.35
CA CYS A 87 -6.79 8.19 3.98
C CYS A 87 -7.31 9.41 3.19
N VAL A 88 -8.16 10.20 3.86
CA VAL A 88 -8.61 11.54 3.42
C VAL A 88 -7.59 12.64 3.78
N GLU A 89 -7.76 13.85 3.25
CA GLU A 89 -6.83 14.98 3.46
C GLU A 89 -6.56 15.28 4.94
N SER A 90 -7.58 15.21 5.81
CA SER A 90 -7.39 15.45 7.25
C SER A 90 -6.49 14.41 7.92
N ASN A 91 -6.35 13.23 7.33
CA ASN A 91 -5.50 12.14 7.80
C ASN A 91 -4.15 12.07 7.09
N SER A 92 -3.88 12.95 6.13
CA SER A 92 -2.64 12.95 5.33
C SER A 92 -1.36 13.09 6.16
N ILE A 93 -1.45 13.72 7.34
CA ILE A 93 -0.32 13.85 8.27
C ILE A 93 -0.03 12.56 9.04
N CYS A 94 -1.01 11.66 9.17
CA CYS A 94 -0.90 10.49 10.02
C CYS A 94 -0.07 9.38 9.37
N SER A 95 0.76 8.71 10.16
CA SER A 95 1.60 7.61 9.66
C SER A 95 0.79 6.49 9.04
N ALA A 96 -0.43 6.26 9.52
CA ALA A 96 -1.35 5.27 8.95
C ALA A 96 -1.81 5.58 7.52
N CYS A 97 -1.50 6.76 6.98
CA CYS A 97 -1.81 7.13 5.60
C CYS A 97 -0.59 7.46 4.76
N ASN A 98 0.59 7.12 5.28
CA ASN A 98 1.86 7.35 4.60
C ASN A 98 1.99 6.51 3.34
N LEU A 99 1.39 5.32 3.32
CA LEU A 99 1.36 4.50 2.10
C LEU A 99 0.67 5.22 0.94
N PHE A 100 -0.46 5.89 1.18
CA PHE A 100 -1.25 6.55 0.15
C PHE A 100 -0.65 7.91 -0.26
N PHE A 101 -0.51 8.83 0.70
CA PHE A 101 -0.02 10.20 0.42
C PHE A 101 1.48 10.29 0.15
N GLY A 102 2.26 9.31 0.62
CA GLY A 102 3.70 9.23 0.41
C GLY A 102 4.06 8.23 -0.67
N GLY A 103 4.01 6.93 -0.32
CA GLY A 103 4.54 5.84 -1.16
C GLY A 103 3.89 5.75 -2.54
N LEU A 104 2.57 5.64 -2.57
CA LEU A 104 1.79 5.54 -3.81
C LEU A 104 1.90 6.82 -4.64
N CYS A 105 1.67 7.98 -4.03
CA CYS A 105 1.86 9.28 -4.69
C CYS A 105 3.23 9.39 -5.36
N THR A 106 4.31 9.05 -4.64
CA THR A 106 5.68 9.11 -5.15
C THR A 106 5.87 8.19 -6.35
N CYS A 107 5.30 6.99 -6.31
CA CYS A 107 5.38 6.05 -7.42
C CYS A 107 4.64 6.57 -8.67
N ILE A 108 3.43 7.11 -8.52
CA ILE A 108 2.69 7.72 -9.64
C ILE A 108 3.52 8.87 -10.21
N HIS A 109 3.97 9.81 -9.37
CA HIS A 109 4.76 10.97 -9.81
C HIS A 109 6.02 10.55 -10.59
N ARG A 110 6.75 9.53 -10.12
CA ARG A 110 7.94 9.04 -10.82
C ARG A 110 7.61 8.41 -12.17
N LEU A 111 6.57 7.57 -12.23
CA LEU A 111 6.16 6.90 -13.46
C LEU A 111 5.68 7.91 -14.51
N GLU A 112 4.88 8.90 -14.12
CA GLU A 112 4.37 9.93 -15.05
C GLU A 112 5.48 10.82 -15.60
N ASN A 113 6.50 11.13 -14.78
CA ASN A 113 7.66 11.91 -15.20
C ASN A 113 8.74 11.08 -15.92
N GLY A 114 8.51 9.77 -16.17
CA GLY A 114 9.49 8.89 -16.79
C GLY A 114 10.78 8.73 -15.99
N LEU A 115 10.71 8.94 -14.67
CA LEU A 115 11.84 8.81 -13.77
C LEU A 115 12.11 7.33 -13.46
N VAL A 116 13.39 6.98 -13.32
CA VAL A 116 13.79 5.62 -12.90
C VAL A 116 13.09 5.27 -11.60
N THR A 117 12.38 4.14 -11.57
CA THR A 117 11.65 3.70 -10.39
C THR A 117 11.49 2.18 -10.40
N ASN A 118 11.22 1.61 -9.24
CA ASN A 118 10.92 0.19 -9.03
C ASN A 118 9.42 -0.03 -8.78
N CYS A 119 8.59 0.97 -9.07
CA CYS A 119 7.15 0.82 -8.98
C CYS A 119 6.62 0.11 -10.22
N ILE A 120 5.75 -0.88 -10.04
CA ILE A 120 5.11 -1.61 -11.14
C ILE A 120 3.61 -1.34 -11.07
N ALA A 121 3.05 -0.78 -12.13
CA ALA A 121 1.62 -0.51 -12.22
C ALA A 121 0.91 -1.64 -12.97
N SER A 122 -0.29 -2.01 -12.55
CA SER A 122 -1.13 -2.97 -13.28
C SER A 122 -1.47 -2.47 -14.68
N ASP A 123 -1.56 -1.14 -14.84
CA ASP A 123 -1.67 -0.45 -16.12
C ASP A 123 -0.89 0.87 -16.07
N PRO A 124 -0.42 1.41 -17.21
CA PRO A 124 0.32 2.68 -17.23
C PRO A 124 -0.46 3.82 -16.56
N PRO A 125 0.09 4.53 -15.56
CA PRO A 125 -0.58 5.68 -14.97
C PRO A 125 -0.74 6.79 -16.00
N SER A 126 -1.86 7.50 -15.94
CA SER A 126 -2.12 8.67 -16.76
C SER A 126 -3.09 9.61 -16.05
N PRO A 127 -2.93 10.94 -16.16
CA PRO A 127 -3.83 11.87 -15.50
C PRO A 127 -5.27 11.67 -15.96
N ASN A 128 -6.19 11.62 -15.00
CA ASN A 128 -7.63 11.47 -15.25
C ASN A 128 -8.03 10.18 -15.99
N LYS A 129 -7.26 9.10 -15.82
CA LYS A 129 -7.51 7.77 -16.43
C LYS A 129 -8.93 7.21 -16.21
N GLY A 130 -9.67 7.75 -15.24
CA GLY A 130 -11.07 7.40 -14.99
C GLY A 130 -11.28 6.07 -14.27
N SER A 131 -10.30 5.16 -14.30
CA SER A 131 -10.30 3.92 -13.52
C SER A 131 -9.09 3.85 -12.57
N PRO A 132 -9.29 3.39 -11.33
CA PRO A 132 -8.18 3.13 -10.42
C PRO A 132 -7.30 1.98 -10.92
N ILE A 133 -6.05 1.97 -10.49
CA ILE A 133 -5.07 0.94 -10.83
C ILE A 133 -4.41 0.38 -9.58
N TRP A 134 -3.93 -0.85 -9.67
CA TRP A 134 -3.09 -1.44 -8.62
C TRP A 134 -1.62 -1.13 -8.91
N MET A 135 -0.84 -0.95 -7.86
CA MET A 135 0.56 -0.60 -7.97
C MET A 135 1.39 -1.29 -6.90
N LEU A 136 2.47 -1.92 -7.35
CA LEU A 136 3.54 -2.46 -6.53
C LEU A 136 4.54 -1.34 -6.22
N LEU A 137 4.79 -1.12 -4.94
CA LEU A 137 5.58 -0.04 -4.36
C LEU A 137 6.80 -0.58 -3.61
N ASN A 138 7.66 0.34 -3.15
CA ASN A 138 8.71 0.11 -2.16
C ASN A 138 9.63 -1.08 -2.48
N SER A 139 10.27 -1.09 -3.66
CA SER A 139 11.16 -2.18 -4.07
C SER A 139 10.49 -3.55 -4.10
N HIS A 140 9.25 -3.59 -4.58
CA HIS A 140 8.47 -4.81 -4.77
C HIS A 140 8.00 -5.47 -3.46
N LEU A 141 7.71 -4.67 -2.43
CA LEU A 141 7.30 -5.20 -1.11
C LEU A 141 5.83 -4.98 -0.78
N LEU A 142 5.16 -4.03 -1.44
CA LEU A 142 3.78 -3.66 -1.10
C LEU A 142 2.96 -3.40 -2.35
N VAL A 143 1.83 -4.07 -2.53
CA VAL A 143 0.83 -3.68 -3.55
C VAL A 143 -0.28 -2.88 -2.89
N THR A 144 -0.70 -1.77 -3.47
CA THR A 144 -1.89 -0.99 -3.09
C THR A 144 -2.60 -0.47 -4.36
N THR A 145 -3.65 0.34 -4.21
CA THR A 145 -4.43 0.89 -5.32
C THR A 145 -4.56 2.41 -5.22
N THR A 146 -4.78 3.07 -6.35
CA THR A 146 -5.11 4.51 -6.42
C THR A 146 -6.50 4.84 -5.90
N GLN A 147 -7.37 3.85 -5.73
CA GLN A 147 -8.63 4.05 -5.02
C GLN A 147 -8.41 4.11 -3.51
N LEU A 148 -9.15 4.98 -2.82
CA LEU A 148 -9.25 4.89 -1.37
C LEU A 148 -10.04 3.66 -0.96
N ILE A 149 -9.36 2.71 -0.36
CA ILE A 149 -9.94 1.50 0.22
C ILE A 149 -9.22 1.29 1.55
N PRO A 150 -9.87 1.46 2.71
CA PRO A 150 -9.19 1.39 4.01
C PRO A 150 -8.54 0.03 4.29
N GLY A 151 -9.17 -1.06 3.87
CA GLY A 151 -8.56 -2.39 3.96
C GLY A 151 -9.46 -3.50 3.47
N ILE A 152 -9.25 -4.70 4.03
CA ILE A 152 -9.83 -5.95 3.54
C ILE A 152 -11.37 -6.00 3.52
N LEU A 153 -12.03 -5.28 4.43
CA LEU A 153 -13.50 -5.26 4.49
C LEU A 153 -14.13 -4.48 3.33
N GLU A 154 -13.38 -3.55 2.76
CA GLU A 154 -13.82 -2.69 1.66
C GLU A 154 -13.24 -3.12 0.31
N LEU A 155 -12.58 -4.29 0.25
CA LEU A 155 -11.91 -4.76 -0.97
C LEU A 155 -12.88 -4.92 -2.16
N ASP A 156 -14.14 -5.25 -1.90
CA ASP A 156 -15.20 -5.40 -2.90
C ASP A 156 -15.59 -4.07 -3.59
N GLN A 157 -15.17 -2.93 -3.03
CA GLN A 157 -15.38 -1.60 -3.63
C GLN A 157 -14.42 -1.32 -4.79
N ALA A 158 -13.36 -2.11 -4.95
CA ALA A 158 -12.48 -2.02 -6.10
C ALA A 158 -13.20 -2.51 -7.36
N PRO A 159 -13.05 -1.84 -8.53
CA PRO A 159 -13.55 -2.36 -9.80
C PRO A 159 -12.97 -3.71 -10.18
N ASP A 160 -11.73 -3.98 -9.76
CA ASP A 160 -11.09 -5.29 -9.84
C ASP A 160 -10.52 -5.66 -8.46
N PRO A 161 -11.32 -6.30 -7.59
CA PRO A 161 -10.90 -6.70 -6.24
C PRO A 161 -9.70 -7.65 -6.20
N ASP A 162 -9.50 -8.45 -7.24
CA ASP A 162 -8.37 -9.40 -7.29
C ASP A 162 -7.13 -8.81 -7.98
N GLY A 163 -7.23 -7.62 -8.57
CA GLY A 163 -6.15 -7.00 -9.34
C GLY A 163 -4.85 -6.84 -8.56
N GLY A 164 -4.94 -6.44 -7.29
CA GLY A 164 -3.77 -6.32 -6.42
C GLY A 164 -3.13 -7.66 -6.10
N TRP A 165 -3.95 -8.68 -5.82
CA TRP A 165 -3.48 -10.04 -5.55
C TRP A 165 -2.87 -10.70 -6.78
N ARG A 166 -3.40 -10.42 -7.96
CA ARG A 166 -2.85 -10.90 -9.23
C ARG A 166 -1.50 -10.25 -9.51
N LEU A 167 -1.41 -8.93 -9.39
CA LEU A 167 -0.14 -8.20 -9.53
C LEU A 167 0.92 -8.71 -8.53
N ALA A 168 0.53 -8.94 -7.27
CA ALA A 168 1.43 -9.51 -6.27
C ALA A 168 1.88 -10.94 -6.64
N GLN A 169 0.96 -11.79 -7.10
CA GLN A 169 1.25 -13.17 -7.48
C GLN A 169 2.16 -13.30 -8.73
N GLU A 170 2.15 -12.30 -9.61
CA GLU A 170 3.04 -12.23 -10.77
C GLU A 170 4.47 -11.82 -10.38
N ASN A 171 4.66 -11.20 -9.21
CA ASN A 171 5.92 -10.56 -8.82
C ASN A 171 6.59 -11.16 -7.56
N TYR A 172 5.93 -12.05 -6.82
CA TYR A 172 6.54 -12.74 -5.68
C TYR A 172 7.29 -14.01 -6.09
N ASP A 173 8.30 -14.38 -5.30
CA ASP A 173 8.94 -15.69 -5.41
C ASP A 173 7.97 -16.77 -4.91
N ARG A 174 7.42 -17.57 -5.82
CA ARG A 174 6.54 -18.69 -5.45
C ARG A 174 7.27 -19.68 -4.52
N ALA A 175 8.50 -20.05 -4.88
CA ALA A 175 9.26 -21.08 -4.18
C ALA A 175 9.75 -20.63 -2.80
N ALA A 176 9.92 -19.34 -2.55
CA ALA A 176 10.50 -18.84 -1.29
C ALA A 176 9.82 -17.58 -0.74
N GLY A 177 8.62 -17.26 -1.20
CA GLY A 177 7.86 -16.08 -0.81
C GLY A 177 6.47 -16.40 -0.27
N ALA A 178 5.84 -15.38 0.30
CA ALA A 178 4.45 -15.37 0.70
C ALA A 178 3.84 -13.98 0.44
N LEU A 179 2.51 -13.94 0.41
CA LEU A 179 1.75 -12.70 0.40
C LEU A 179 0.92 -12.59 1.67
N ALA A 180 0.72 -11.37 2.16
CA ALA A 180 -0.13 -11.12 3.32
C ALA A 180 -0.88 -9.80 3.24
N MET A 181 -2.10 -9.75 3.77
CA MET A 181 -2.89 -8.55 3.99
C MET A 181 -3.43 -8.62 5.42
N ASN A 182 -3.09 -7.62 6.23
CA ASN A 182 -3.49 -7.57 7.62
C ASN A 182 -4.99 -7.29 7.79
N SER A 183 -5.54 -7.73 8.91
CA SER A 183 -6.94 -7.50 9.28
C SER A 183 -7.16 -6.08 9.79
N VAL A 184 -8.43 -5.66 9.94
CA VAL A 184 -8.76 -4.38 10.58
C VAL A 184 -8.16 -4.31 11.99
N ALA A 185 -8.20 -5.42 12.73
CA ALA A 185 -7.69 -5.50 14.09
C ALA A 185 -6.16 -5.37 14.22
N SER A 186 -5.41 -5.42 13.12
CA SER A 186 -3.93 -5.50 13.16
C SER A 186 -3.23 -4.63 12.12
N ARG A 187 -3.98 -3.93 11.27
CA ARG A 187 -3.39 -3.03 10.26
C ARG A 187 -2.85 -1.76 10.91
N THR A 188 -1.68 -1.34 10.45
CA THR A 188 -1.05 -0.07 10.83
C THR A 188 -1.29 1.04 9.82
N GLU A 189 -1.64 0.68 8.58
CA GLU A 189 -2.04 1.61 7.52
C GLU A 189 -3.54 1.46 7.23
N GLU A 190 -4.19 2.59 6.96
CA GLU A 190 -5.62 2.74 6.65
C GLU A 190 -5.83 2.95 5.14
N GLN A 191 -4.99 2.27 4.37
CA GLN A 191 -5.08 2.06 2.93
C GLN A 191 -4.78 0.59 2.66
N ILE A 192 -5.56 -0.06 1.82
CA ILE A 192 -5.45 -1.48 1.54
C ILE A 192 -4.09 -1.79 0.93
N HIS A 193 -3.44 -2.83 1.45
CA HIS A 193 -2.16 -3.26 0.92
C HIS A 193 -1.88 -4.74 1.10
N ILE A 194 -1.06 -5.27 0.20
CA ILE A 194 -0.59 -6.64 0.20
C ILE A 194 0.92 -6.62 0.33
N HIS A 195 1.44 -7.25 1.37
CA HIS A 195 2.86 -7.48 1.56
C HIS A 195 3.35 -8.59 0.64
N LEU A 196 4.46 -8.36 -0.03
CA LEU A 196 5.27 -9.38 -0.69
C LEU A 196 6.49 -9.61 0.21
N CYS A 197 6.64 -10.83 0.72
CA CYS A 197 7.58 -11.09 1.80
C CYS A 197 8.25 -12.46 1.71
N VAL A 198 9.35 -12.62 2.45
CA VAL A 198 9.96 -13.91 2.73
C VAL A 198 9.13 -14.61 3.81
N PRO A 199 8.84 -15.91 3.70
CA PRO A 199 7.95 -16.59 4.62
C PRO A 199 8.56 -16.71 6.01
N GLN A 200 7.77 -16.44 7.05
CA GLN A 200 8.25 -16.46 8.45
C GLN A 200 8.76 -17.82 8.88
N LYS A 201 8.04 -18.86 8.44
CA LYS A 201 8.23 -20.23 8.89
C LYS A 201 7.90 -21.17 7.74
N GLN A 202 8.84 -22.06 7.45
CA GLN A 202 8.62 -23.23 6.62
C GLN A 202 7.43 -24.08 7.15
N THR A 203 7.07 -23.94 8.43
CA THR A 203 5.97 -24.65 9.08
C THR A 203 4.60 -24.50 8.41
N ILE A 204 4.17 -23.30 7.97
CA ILE A 204 2.86 -23.18 7.30
C ILE A 204 2.90 -23.92 5.97
N ARG A 205 3.97 -23.71 5.19
CA ARG A 205 4.16 -24.41 3.92
C ARG A 205 4.14 -25.92 4.12
N ASP A 206 4.84 -26.42 5.12
CA ASP A 206 4.90 -27.85 5.43
C ASP A 206 3.53 -28.41 5.82
N ILE A 207 2.77 -27.67 6.64
CA ILE A 207 1.38 -28.02 6.99
C ILE A 207 0.54 -28.11 5.72
N LEU A 208 0.51 -27.06 4.91
CA LEU A 208 -0.28 -27.01 3.66
C LEU A 208 0.13 -28.12 2.69
N SER A 209 1.42 -28.44 2.61
CA SER A 209 1.97 -29.51 1.76
C SER A 209 1.50 -30.91 2.18
N GLY A 210 1.18 -31.10 3.46
CA GLY A 210 0.67 -32.35 4.00
C GLY A 210 -0.84 -32.54 3.88
N LEU A 211 -1.58 -31.53 3.44
CA LEU A 211 -3.05 -31.60 3.31
C LEU A 211 -3.46 -32.29 2.01
N ASP A 212 -4.56 -33.04 2.05
CA ASP A 212 -5.19 -33.57 0.84
C ASP A 212 -5.88 -32.44 0.07
N ARG A 213 -5.28 -32.01 -1.04
CA ARG A 213 -5.77 -30.91 -1.89
C ARG A 213 -7.21 -31.10 -2.37
N ALA A 214 -7.67 -32.34 -2.56
CA ALA A 214 -9.04 -32.61 -3.01
C ALA A 214 -10.09 -32.07 -2.02
N ASP A 215 -9.74 -32.02 -0.72
CA ASP A 215 -10.59 -31.51 0.34
C ASP A 215 -10.67 -29.98 0.41
N TYR A 216 -9.77 -29.26 -0.26
CA TYR A 216 -9.59 -27.81 -0.16
C TYR A 216 -9.95 -27.08 -1.46
N THR A 217 -10.78 -27.69 -2.32
CA THR A 217 -11.40 -27.01 -3.47
C THR A 217 -12.34 -25.88 -3.05
N LYS A 218 -12.76 -25.88 -1.78
CA LYS A 218 -13.51 -24.80 -1.10
C LYS A 218 -12.75 -24.41 0.17
N LEU A 219 -13.12 -23.25 0.74
CA LEU A 219 -12.58 -22.82 2.03
C LEU A 219 -12.86 -23.87 3.11
N LYS A 220 -11.78 -24.35 3.73
CA LYS A 220 -11.81 -25.35 4.80
C LYS A 220 -10.76 -25.02 5.85
N TYR A 221 -11.05 -25.34 7.10
CA TYR A 221 -10.15 -25.15 8.23
C TYR A 221 -8.83 -25.92 8.05
N VAL A 222 -7.71 -25.29 8.37
CA VAL A 222 -6.38 -25.92 8.34
C VAL A 222 -6.02 -26.43 9.75
N PRO A 223 -5.87 -27.75 9.95
CA PRO A 223 -5.45 -28.30 11.22
C PRO A 223 -3.95 -28.16 11.46
N GLY A 224 -3.52 -28.32 12.72
CA GLY A 224 -2.11 -28.45 13.07
C GLY A 224 -1.32 -27.13 13.09
N LEU A 225 -2.01 -25.99 13.04
CA LEU A 225 -1.39 -24.67 13.20
C LEU A 225 -0.83 -24.47 14.61
N PRO A 226 0.21 -23.63 14.78
CA PRO A 226 0.66 -23.18 16.09
C PRO A 226 -0.48 -22.61 16.95
N ASN A 227 -0.38 -22.79 18.26
CA ASN A 227 -1.37 -22.26 19.21
C ASN A 227 -1.59 -20.76 19.01
N GLY A 228 -2.88 -20.37 18.98
CA GLY A 228 -3.30 -18.98 18.78
C GLY A 228 -3.36 -18.56 17.31
N TRP A 229 -3.04 -19.44 16.36
CA TRP A 229 -3.28 -19.23 14.93
C TRP A 229 -4.52 -19.99 14.49
N ASP A 230 -5.33 -19.33 13.68
CA ASP A 230 -6.53 -19.91 13.07
C ASP A 230 -6.60 -19.44 11.62
N MET A 231 -6.79 -20.39 10.70
CA MET A 231 -6.95 -20.11 9.29
C MET A 231 -7.86 -21.11 8.60
N VAL A 232 -8.61 -20.60 7.62
CA VAL A 232 -9.27 -21.41 6.60
C VAL A 232 -8.58 -21.16 5.27
N CYS A 233 -8.38 -22.20 4.48
CA CYS A 233 -7.73 -22.07 3.18
C CYS A 233 -8.51 -22.78 2.08
N ARG A 234 -8.20 -22.38 0.85
CA ARG A 234 -8.53 -23.15 -0.36
C ARG A 234 -7.30 -23.22 -1.26
N VAL A 235 -7.23 -24.24 -2.09
CA VAL A 235 -6.09 -24.50 -2.98
C VAL A 235 -6.45 -24.24 -4.44
N SER A 236 -5.47 -23.80 -5.22
CA SER A 236 -5.60 -23.69 -6.67
C SER A 236 -5.90 -25.08 -7.27
N PRO A 237 -6.75 -25.17 -8.31
CA PRO A 237 -7.05 -26.46 -8.92
C PRO A 237 -5.86 -27.05 -9.69
N THR A 238 -4.90 -26.20 -10.06
CA THR A 238 -3.74 -26.55 -10.89
C THR A 238 -2.47 -26.01 -10.27
N GLN A 239 -1.39 -26.80 -10.38
CA GLN A 239 -0.04 -26.42 -10.00
C GLN A 239 0.44 -25.20 -10.80
N GLY A 240 1.29 -24.36 -10.20
CA GLY A 240 1.86 -23.18 -10.83
C GLY A 240 0.86 -22.05 -11.10
N SER A 241 -0.42 -22.27 -10.84
CA SER A 241 -1.48 -21.32 -11.19
C SER A 241 -1.72 -20.31 -10.07
N PRO A 242 -1.94 -19.02 -10.38
CA PRO A 242 -2.41 -18.08 -9.39
C PRO A 242 -3.81 -18.46 -8.90
N ILE A 243 -4.22 -17.89 -7.76
CA ILE A 243 -5.53 -18.10 -7.18
C ILE A 243 -6.22 -16.75 -6.95
N ASN A 244 -7.54 -16.72 -7.15
CA ASN A 244 -8.34 -15.52 -6.86
C ASN A 244 -8.50 -15.38 -5.35
N VAL A 245 -7.83 -14.42 -4.73
CA VAL A 245 -7.85 -14.23 -3.28
C VAL A 245 -9.07 -13.43 -2.88
N ALA A 246 -9.50 -12.45 -3.70
CA ALA A 246 -10.66 -11.62 -3.41
C ALA A 246 -11.95 -12.43 -3.22
N SER A 247 -12.21 -13.41 -4.10
CA SER A 247 -13.35 -14.35 -3.97
C SER A 247 -13.24 -15.23 -2.73
N THR A 248 -12.01 -15.53 -2.27
CA THR A 248 -11.78 -16.24 -1.00
C THR A 248 -12.19 -15.38 0.18
N ILE A 249 -11.77 -14.11 0.18
CA ILE A 249 -12.12 -13.11 1.20
C ILE A 249 -13.65 -12.93 1.24
N GLU A 250 -14.28 -12.69 0.09
CA GLU A 250 -15.74 -12.54 -0.04
C GLU A 250 -16.50 -13.76 0.51
N THR A 251 -16.07 -14.97 0.12
CA THR A 251 -16.69 -16.22 0.61
C THR A 251 -16.62 -16.29 2.14
N PHE A 252 -15.47 -15.97 2.73
CA PHE A 252 -15.34 -15.93 4.19
C PHE A 252 -16.25 -14.86 4.81
N LEU A 253 -16.17 -13.61 4.34
CA LEU A 253 -16.93 -12.49 4.89
C LEU A 253 -18.45 -12.70 4.81
N SER A 254 -18.95 -13.36 3.75
CA SER A 254 -20.37 -13.67 3.58
C SER A 254 -20.94 -14.66 4.63
N THR A 255 -20.06 -15.42 5.29
CA THR A 255 -20.43 -16.43 6.29
C THR A 255 -19.93 -16.09 7.70
N ALA A 256 -19.07 -15.08 7.82
CA ALA A 256 -18.50 -14.66 9.08
C ALA A 256 -19.54 -13.94 9.95
N GLY A 257 -19.78 -14.47 11.15
CA GLY A 257 -20.66 -13.88 12.14
C GLY A 257 -19.93 -13.01 13.17
N GLY A 258 -20.66 -12.10 13.82
CA GLY A 258 -20.15 -11.32 14.94
C GLY A 258 -18.99 -10.40 14.56
N CYS A 259 -17.89 -10.46 15.32
CA CYS A 259 -16.69 -9.65 15.09
C CYS A 259 -15.66 -10.30 14.17
N ASN A 260 -15.88 -11.54 13.72
CA ASN A 260 -14.91 -12.30 12.93
C ASN A 260 -14.42 -11.56 11.67
N PRO A 261 -15.26 -10.79 10.92
CA PRO A 261 -14.78 -9.98 9.79
C PRO A 261 -13.62 -9.06 10.15
N TYR A 262 -13.63 -8.44 11.33
CA TYR A 262 -12.59 -7.48 11.73
C TYR A 262 -11.24 -8.12 12.05
N PHE A 263 -11.24 -9.43 12.32
CA PHE A 263 -10.03 -10.24 12.52
C PHE A 263 -9.60 -10.96 11.24
N ALA A 264 -10.38 -10.86 10.16
CA ALA A 264 -10.07 -11.47 8.88
C ALA A 264 -8.88 -10.75 8.25
N GLY A 265 -7.79 -11.47 8.04
CA GLY A 265 -6.73 -11.06 7.14
C GLY A 265 -6.50 -12.17 6.11
N ALA A 266 -5.74 -11.90 5.06
CA ALA A 266 -5.58 -12.83 3.94
C ALA A 266 -4.12 -13.09 3.62
N GLY A 267 -3.80 -14.31 3.19
CA GLY A 267 -2.46 -14.68 2.80
C GLY A 267 -2.43 -15.63 1.60
N VAL A 268 -1.32 -15.61 0.88
CA VAL A 268 -1.02 -16.54 -0.21
C VAL A 268 0.32 -17.19 0.03
N MET A 269 0.37 -18.51 -0.19
CA MET A 269 1.60 -19.29 -0.13
C MET A 269 1.50 -20.47 -1.08
N THR A 270 2.59 -20.83 -1.74
CA THR A 270 2.64 -22.12 -2.46
C THR A 270 3.12 -23.24 -1.55
N ASP A 271 2.54 -24.43 -1.71
CA ASP A 271 3.03 -25.64 -1.06
C ASP A 271 4.28 -26.21 -1.74
N SER A 272 4.83 -27.31 -1.20
CA SER A 272 6.01 -27.97 -1.74
C SER A 272 5.80 -28.61 -3.13
N ASN A 273 4.56 -28.69 -3.59
CA ASN A 273 4.18 -29.21 -4.90
C ASN A 273 3.72 -28.07 -5.83
N ASP A 274 4.03 -26.82 -5.49
CA ASP A 274 3.72 -25.60 -6.26
C ASP A 274 2.22 -25.37 -6.51
N TYR A 275 1.36 -25.90 -5.63
CA TYR A 275 -0.04 -25.45 -5.58
C TYR A 275 -0.16 -24.18 -4.76
N THR A 276 -0.92 -23.20 -5.26
CA THR A 276 -1.11 -21.92 -4.59
C THR A 276 -2.29 -22.01 -3.63
N TRP A 277 -2.09 -21.61 -2.38
CA TRP A 277 -3.13 -21.58 -1.36
C TRP A 277 -3.56 -20.15 -1.07
N ALA A 278 -4.87 -19.88 -1.06
CA ALA A 278 -5.44 -18.65 -0.53
C ALA A 278 -6.03 -18.94 0.84
N CYS A 279 -5.57 -18.21 1.84
CA CYS A 279 -5.90 -18.45 3.25
C CYS A 279 -6.45 -17.19 3.90
N ILE A 280 -7.46 -17.35 4.77
CA ILE A 280 -7.98 -16.30 5.62
C ILE A 280 -7.59 -16.60 7.06
N THR A 281 -6.85 -15.71 7.69
CA THR A 281 -6.55 -15.77 9.13
C THR A 281 -7.64 -15.06 9.91
N THR A 282 -8.01 -15.57 11.08
CA THR A 282 -9.14 -15.07 11.88
C THR A 282 -8.73 -14.61 13.28
N THR A 283 -7.50 -14.11 13.40
CA THR A 283 -6.89 -13.77 14.70
C THR A 283 -6.53 -12.29 14.81
N ALA A 284 -6.28 -11.82 16.03
CA ALA A 284 -5.75 -10.48 16.26
C ALA A 284 -4.26 -10.34 15.85
N THR A 285 -3.57 -11.45 15.61
CA THR A 285 -2.20 -11.41 15.11
C THR A 285 -2.22 -10.92 13.66
N ALA A 286 -1.38 -9.93 13.35
CA ALA A 286 -1.18 -9.45 11.99
C ALA A 286 -0.89 -10.62 11.05
N THR A 287 -1.60 -10.71 9.94
CA THR A 287 -1.45 -11.78 8.96
C THR A 287 -0.04 -11.81 8.36
N GLU A 288 0.61 -10.65 8.25
CA GLU A 288 2.03 -10.57 7.94
C GLU A 288 2.87 -11.36 8.96
N LYS A 289 2.55 -11.36 10.26
CA LYS A 289 3.29 -12.14 11.26
C LYS A 289 2.98 -13.63 11.20
N VAL A 290 1.94 -14.04 10.48
CA VAL A 290 1.63 -15.44 10.22
C VAL A 290 2.40 -15.92 8.99
N PHE A 291 2.35 -15.16 7.89
CA PHE A 291 2.91 -15.55 6.61
C PHE A 291 4.35 -15.06 6.39
N CYS A 292 4.69 -13.86 6.84
CA CYS A 292 5.93 -13.13 6.56
C CYS A 292 6.91 -13.11 7.74
N TYR A 293 8.20 -13.19 7.43
CA TYR A 293 9.26 -12.85 8.36
C TYR A 293 9.32 -11.33 8.54
N PRO A 294 9.38 -10.81 9.78
CA PRO A 294 9.50 -9.38 10.04
C PRO A 294 10.84 -8.80 9.60
#